data_AF-A0A5C9BX11-F1
#
_entry.id   AF-A0A5C9BX11-F1
#
_cell.length_a   1.000
_cell.length_b   1.000
_cell.length_c   1.000
_cell.angle_alpha   90.00
_cell.angle_beta   90.00
_cell.angle_gamma   90.00
#
_symmetry.space_group_name_H-M   'P 1'
#
loop_
_entity.id
_entity.type
_entity.pdbx_description
1 polymer ?
#
loop_
_entity_poly.entity_id
_entity_poly.type
_entity_poly.pdbx_seq_one_letter_code
_entity_poly.pdbx_strand_id
1 'polypeptide(L)' 'MVRLHGAEPLSEAARRYINRLSDLLFILGRALNRAGGRGDVLWQKGKNAV' A
#
# COMPACT_ATOMS: atom_id res chain seq x y z
N MET A 1 -3.01 -11.50 -4.02
CA MET A 1 -2.90 -12.58 -3.01
C MET A 1 -4.25 -13.08 -2.47
N VAL A 2 -5.27 -12.25 -2.23
CA VAL A 2 -6.56 -12.71 -1.66
C VAL A 2 -7.35 -13.64 -2.61
N ARG A 3 -7.25 -13.45 -3.93
CA ARG A 3 -7.90 -14.32 -4.94
C ARG A 3 -7.27 -15.71 -5.09
N LEU A 4 -5.97 -15.86 -4.79
CA LEU A 4 -5.22 -17.11 -5.03
C LEU A 4 -5.27 -18.07 -3.84
N HIS A 5 -5.62 -17.59 -2.65
CA HIS A 5 -5.71 -18.43 -1.46
C HIS A 5 -6.87 -19.45 -1.49
N GLY A 6 -7.89 -19.21 -2.30
CA GLY A 6 -8.97 -20.18 -2.48
C GLY A 6 -8.56 -21.40 -3.30
N ALA A 7 -7.43 -21.34 -4.02
CA ALA A 7 -7.00 -22.38 -4.96
C ALA A 7 -5.83 -23.23 -4.43
N GLU A 8 -4.90 -22.64 -3.66
CA GLU A 8 -3.74 -23.36 -3.12
C GLU A 8 -3.36 -22.84 -1.71
N PRO A 9 -2.82 -23.72 -0.84
CA PRO A 9 -2.33 -23.34 0.47
C PRO A 9 -1.09 -22.42 0.35
N LEU A 10 -1.34 -21.12 0.33
CA LEU A 10 -0.31 -20.09 0.41
C LEU A 10 0.27 -20.02 1.83
N SER A 11 1.59 -19.87 1.94
CA SER A 11 2.27 -19.69 3.22
C SER A 11 1.76 -18.44 3.95
N GLU A 12 1.28 -18.65 5.18
CA GLU A 12 0.87 -17.59 6.12
C GLU A 12 1.97 -16.55 6.37
N ALA A 13 3.24 -16.97 6.36
CA ALA A 13 4.38 -16.07 6.51
C ALA A 13 4.52 -15.12 5.30
N ALA A 14 4.35 -15.63 4.07
CA ALA A 14 4.42 -14.82 2.86
C ALA A 14 3.28 -13.79 2.79
N ARG A 15 2.06 -14.17 3.23
CA ARG A 15 0.93 -13.25 3.33
C ARG A 15 1.19 -12.11 4.31
N ARG A 16 1.70 -12.43 5.50
CA ARG A 16 2.04 -11.41 6.51
C ARG A 16 3.14 -10.49 5.99
N TYR A 17 4.15 -11.04 5.34
CA TYR A 17 5.24 -10.27 4.76
C TYR A 17 4.74 -9.24 3.74
N ILE A 18 3.93 -9.66 2.76
CA ILE A 18 3.43 -8.75 1.72
C ILE A 18 2.51 -7.66 2.32
N ASN A 19 1.68 -7.97 3.31
CA ASN A 19 0.88 -6.95 4.00
C ASN A 19 1.75 -5.91 4.72
N ARG A 20 2.84 -6.33 5.38
CA ARG A 20 3.77 -5.38 6.03
C ARG A 20 4.61 -4.61 5.03
N LEU A 21 4.96 -5.22 3.90
CA LEU A 21 5.68 -4.56 2.82
C LEU A 21 4.86 -3.42 2.22
N SER A 22 3.54 -3.57 2.04
CA SER A 22 2.70 -2.46 1.56
C SER A 22 2.71 -1.27 2.51
N ASP A 23 2.71 -1.52 3.82
CA ASP A 23 2.79 -0.45 4.83
C ASP A 23 4.15 0.26 4.77
N LEU A 24 5.24 -0.50 4.62
CA LEU A 24 6.59 0.06 4.47
C LEU A 24 6.70 0.95 3.22
N LEU A 25 6.19 0.48 2.08
CA LEU A 25 6.20 1.25 0.84
C LEU A 25 5.39 2.53 0.97
N PHE A 26 4.27 2.51 1.69
CA PHE A 26 3.47 3.71 1.96
C PHE A 26 4.25 4.73 2.82
N ILE A 27 4.92 4.28 3.88
CA ILE A 27 5.75 5.14 4.73
C ILE A 27 6.91 5.74 3.93
N LEU A 28 7.62 4.92 3.16
CA LEU A 28 8.75 5.36 2.33
C LEU A 28 8.31 6.39 1.28
N GLY A 29 7.15 6.20 0.63
CA GLY A 29 6.62 7.17 -0.33
C GLY A 29 6.40 8.55 0.29
N ARG A 30 5.82 8.61 1.50
CA ARG A 30 5.64 9.87 2.23
C ARG A 30 6.95 10.49 2.71
N ALA A 31 7.89 9.65 3.16
CA ALA A 31 9.22 10.11 3.56
C ALA A 31 9.98 10.73 2.38
N LEU A 32 9.91 10.11 1.20
CA LEU A 32 10.52 10.62 -0.03
C LEU A 32 9.83 11.91 -0.52
N ASN A 33 8.50 12.01 -0.44
CA ASN A 33 7.79 13.25 -0.74
C ASN A 33 8.28 14.40 0.14
N ARG A 34 8.37 14.17 1.45
CA ARG A 34 8.89 15.15 2.41
C ARG A 34 10.34 15.54 2.10
N ALA A 35 11.21 14.56 1.82
CA ALA A 35 12.61 14.82 1.47
C ALA A 35 12.75 15.63 0.17
N GLY A 36 11.85 15.43 -0.79
CA GLY A 36 11.80 16.20 -2.05
C GLY A 36 11.08 17.54 -1.94
N GLY A 37 10.72 18.00 -0.74
CA GLY A 37 10.00 19.26 -0.52
C GLY A 37 8.57 19.29 -1.05
N ARG A 38 8.00 18.12 -1.39
CA ARG A 38 6.61 17.99 -1.87
C ARG A 38 5.69 17.60 -0.72
N GLY A 39 4.55 18.28 -0.61
CA GLY A 39 3.49 17.89 0.32
C GLY A 39 2.84 16.56 -0.08
N ASP A 40 2.29 15.84 0.89
CA ASP A 40 1.52 14.63 0.62
C ASP A 40 0.24 14.98 -0.17
N VAL A 41 -0.12 14.13 -1.14
CA VAL A 41 -1.37 14.29 -1.90
C VAL A 41 -2.54 13.95 -0.98
N LEU A 42 -3.23 14.98 -0.50
CA LEU A 42 -4.43 14.81 0.30
C LEU A 42 -5.60 14.33 -0.57
N TRP A 43 -6.36 13.39 -0.02
CA TRP A 43 -7.60 12.95 -0.62
C TRP A 43 -8.58 14.14 -0.68
N GLN A 44 -9.14 14.39 -1.87
CA GLN A 44 -10.18 15.40 -2.07
C GLN A 44 -11.50 14.68 -2.31
N LYS A 45 -12.46 14.89 -1.40
CA LYS A 45 -13.80 14.33 -1.51
C LYS A 45 -14.44 14.82 -2.82
N GLY A 46 -14.84 13.87 -3.69
CA GLY A 46 -15.52 14.18 -4.96
C GLY A 46 -14.61 14.29 -6.18
N LYS A 47 -13.28 14.17 -6.06
CA LYS A 47 -12.35 14.28 -7.21
C LYS A 47 -12.53 13.19 -8.29
N ASN A 48 -13.16 12.07 -7.93
CA ASN A 48 -13.47 10.94 -8.81
C ASN A 48 -14.98 10.68 -8.91
N ALA A 49 -15.83 11.63 -8.50
CA ALA A 49 -17.28 11.51 -8.72
C ALA A 49 -17.55 11.90 -10.19
N VAL A 50 -17.61 10.88 -11.05
CA VAL A 50 -18.21 10.95 -12.39
C VAL A 50 -19.64 10.47 -12.28
#